data_AF-A0AAV0NC37-F1
#
_entry.id   AF-A0AAV0NC37-F1
#
_cell.length_a   1.000
_cell.length_b   1.000
_cell.length_c   1.000
_cell.angle_alpha   90.00
_cell.angle_beta   90.00
_cell.angle_gamma   90.00
#
_symmetry.space_group_name_H-M   'P 1'
#
loop_
_entity.id
_entity.type
_entity.pdbx_description
1 polymer ?
#
loop_
_entity_poly.entity_id
_entity_poly.type
_entity_poly.pdbx_seq_one_letter_code
_entity_poly.pdbx_strand_id
1 'polypeptide(L)'
;MAELMRNRRAMDKLREELKAELSQSLEVSRLPYLSAIVKETLRLHPPAPLLLPHRAQETCEVMNYVVPKGAQVLVNVWAISRDPTVWEDPMSFKPERFIGSQVDFRGQDFKLLPFSAGRRMCPGVSLATRQIPLVLTALVRSFDWCLSDGEDETELDMSEKFGTTLEKERPLLLVPSQSSL
;
A
#
# COMPACT_ATOMS: atom_id res chain seq x y z
N MET A 1 5.63 7.39 -2.30
CA MET A 1 6.20 8.55 -3.02
C MET A 1 5.60 8.71 -4.41
N ALA A 2 5.73 7.73 -5.33
CA ALA A 2 5.20 7.87 -6.70
C ALA A 2 3.72 8.31 -6.75
N GLU A 3 2.86 7.63 -6.00
CA GLU A 3 1.44 8.01 -5.90
C GLU A 3 1.20 9.42 -5.33
N LEU A 4 2.02 9.87 -4.39
CA LEU A 4 1.92 11.22 -3.84
C LEU A 4 2.42 12.28 -4.83
N MET A 5 3.46 11.97 -5.61
CA MET A 5 3.93 12.86 -6.68
C MET A 5 2.86 13.00 -7.76
N ARG A 6 2.26 11.88 -8.19
CA ARG A 6 1.18 11.90 -9.18
C ARG A 6 -0.12 12.54 -8.67
N ASN A 7 -0.32 12.58 -7.35
CA ASN A 7 -1.51 13.12 -6.70
C ASN A 7 -1.15 14.24 -5.70
N ARG A 8 -0.94 15.45 -6.24
CA ARG A 8 -0.66 16.65 -5.43
C ARG A 8 -1.66 16.88 -4.31
N ARG A 9 -2.95 16.64 -4.56
CA ARG A 9 -3.99 16.80 -3.53
C ARG A 9 -3.76 15.89 -2.32
N ALA A 10 -3.34 14.65 -2.55
CA ALA A 10 -2.99 13.72 -1.47
C ALA A 10 -1.69 14.14 -0.76
N MET A 11 -0.68 14.62 -1.51
CA MET A 11 0.52 15.20 -0.92
C MET A 11 0.19 16.37 -0.01
N ASP A 12 -0.60 17.34 -0.48
CA ASP A 12 -0.94 18.55 0.27
C ASP A 12 -1.70 18.23 1.55
N LYS A 13 -2.72 17.35 1.49
CA LYS A 13 -3.45 16.89 2.68
C LYS A 13 -2.55 16.18 3.69
N LEU A 14 -1.61 15.36 3.23
CA LEU A 14 -0.64 14.73 4.12
C LEU A 14 0.24 15.79 4.78
N ARG A 15 0.69 16.79 4.03
CA ARG A 15 1.49 17.89 4.59
C ARG A 15 0.71 18.70 5.61
N GLU A 16 -0.55 19.03 5.34
CA GLU A 16 -1.43 19.72 6.29
C GLU A 16 -1.58 18.92 7.59
N GLU A 17 -1.84 17.61 7.50
CA GLU A 17 -1.90 16.72 8.66
C GLU A 17 -0.57 16.71 9.44
N LEU A 18 0.56 16.62 8.74
CA LEU A 18 1.88 16.62 9.35
C LEU A 18 2.27 17.97 9.95
N LYS A 19 1.75 19.10 9.45
CA LYS A 19 1.94 20.45 10.05
C LYS A 19 1.15 20.59 11.35
N ALA A 20 -0.07 20.04 11.39
CA ALA A 20 -0.92 20.09 12.57
C ALA A 20 -0.38 19.24 13.74
N GLU A 21 0.38 18.18 13.44
CA GLU A 21 1.01 17.32 14.44
C GLU A 21 2.30 17.95 15.00
N LEU A 22 2.16 18.69 16.09
CA LEU A 22 3.24 19.43 16.77
C LEU A 22 4.16 18.54 17.65
N SER A 23 3.89 17.24 17.76
CA SER A 23 4.68 16.37 18.63
C SER A 23 6.06 16.05 18.06
N GLN A 24 7.07 16.00 18.95
CA GLN A 24 8.43 15.55 18.61
C GLN A 24 8.49 14.05 18.29
N SER A 25 7.57 13.26 18.85
CA SER A 25 7.49 11.81 18.63
C SER A 25 6.33 11.49 17.69
N LEU A 26 6.64 10.93 16.51
CA LEU A 26 5.62 10.55 15.54
C LEU A 26 4.68 9.48 16.10
N GLU A 27 3.47 9.86 16.50
CA GLU A 27 2.41 8.93 16.88
C GLU A 27 1.50 8.67 15.69
N VAL A 28 1.74 7.57 14.95
CA VAL A 28 0.99 7.24 13.72
C VAL A 28 -0.53 7.15 13.94
N SER A 29 -0.97 6.78 15.14
CA SER A 29 -2.38 6.77 15.56
C SER A 29 -3.07 8.13 15.42
N ARG A 30 -2.32 9.23 15.50
CA ARG A 30 -2.82 10.61 15.34
C ARG A 30 -2.79 11.12 13.91
N LEU A 31 -2.31 10.29 12.97
CA LEU A 31 -2.15 10.64 11.56
C LEU A 31 -3.05 9.72 10.70
N PRO A 32 -4.38 9.91 10.75
CA PRO A 32 -5.33 9.08 10.03
C PRO A 32 -5.14 9.12 8.50
N TYR A 33 -4.77 10.27 7.93
CA TYR A 33 -4.53 10.42 6.49
C TYR A 33 -3.23 9.74 6.05
N LEU A 34 -2.15 9.85 6.82
CA LEU A 34 -0.94 9.05 6.62
C LEU A 34 -1.25 7.55 6.65
N SER A 35 -2.02 7.11 7.65
CA SER A 35 -2.44 5.71 7.76
C SER A 35 -3.27 5.26 6.56
N ALA A 36 -4.16 6.13 6.08
CA ALA A 36 -4.97 5.90 4.89
C ALA A 36 -4.13 5.80 3.60
N ILE A 37 -3.12 6.66 3.44
CA ILE A 37 -2.16 6.61 2.32
C ILE A 37 -1.43 5.27 2.31
N VAL A 38 -0.96 4.79 3.47
CA VAL A 38 -0.27 3.50 3.55
C VAL A 38 -1.20 2.35 3.18
N LYS A 39 -2.44 2.34 3.68
CA LYS A 39 -3.44 1.34 3.31
C LYS A 39 -3.75 1.35 1.81
N GLU A 40 -3.96 2.52 1.22
CA GLU A 40 -4.27 2.65 -0.20
C GLU A 40 -3.09 2.28 -1.10
N THR A 41 -1.88 2.64 -0.69
CA THR A 41 -0.65 2.22 -1.37
C THR A 41 -0.51 0.71 -1.36
N LEU A 42 -0.74 0.04 -0.22
CA LEU A 42 -0.64 -1.42 -0.13
C LEU A 42 -1.79 -2.16 -0.83
N ARG A 43 -2.96 -1.53 -0.96
CA ARG A 43 -4.06 -2.04 -1.78
C ARG A 43 -3.66 -2.05 -3.25
N LEU A 44 -3.21 -0.91 -3.77
CA LEU A 44 -2.87 -0.78 -5.18
C LEU A 44 -1.56 -1.51 -5.51
N HIS A 45 -0.55 -1.44 -4.66
CA HIS A 45 0.78 -1.97 -4.95
C HIS A 45 1.20 -2.99 -3.89
N PRO A 46 0.53 -4.15 -3.79
CA PRO A 46 0.93 -5.19 -2.86
C PRO A 46 2.29 -5.75 -3.29
N PRO A 47 3.34 -5.71 -2.44
CA PRO A 47 4.68 -6.18 -2.83
C PRO A 47 4.72 -7.64 -3.28
N ALA A 48 3.81 -8.48 -2.77
CA ALA A 48 3.64 -9.87 -3.18
C ALA A 48 2.22 -10.06 -3.78
N PRO A 49 2.00 -9.82 -5.09
CA PRO A 49 0.67 -9.77 -5.69
C PRO A 49 -0.07 -11.11 -5.70
N LEU A 50 0.67 -12.23 -5.62
CA LEU A 50 0.14 -13.60 -5.49
C LEU A 50 0.38 -14.20 -4.08
N LEU A 51 0.88 -13.39 -3.14
CA LEU A 51 1.40 -13.81 -1.84
C LEU A 51 2.46 -14.94 -1.96
N LEU A 52 2.85 -15.52 -0.82
CA LEU A 52 3.67 -16.73 -0.81
C LEU A 52 2.80 -17.95 -1.09
N PRO A 53 3.26 -18.93 -1.90
CA PRO A 53 2.47 -20.11 -2.20
C PRO A 53 2.10 -20.93 -0.96
N HIS A 54 0.84 -21.32 -0.88
CA HIS A 54 0.35 -22.31 0.07
C HIS A 54 0.34 -23.70 -0.57
N ARG A 55 0.27 -24.74 0.27
CA ARG A 55 0.17 -26.14 -0.17
C ARG A 55 -0.94 -26.86 0.60
N ALA A 56 -1.84 -27.52 -0.10
CA ALA A 56 -2.88 -28.34 0.51
C ALA A 56 -2.23 -29.53 1.26
N GLN A 57 -2.46 -29.64 2.56
CA GLN A 57 -1.86 -30.71 3.38
C GLN A 57 -2.56 -32.06 3.19
N GLU A 58 -3.82 -32.01 2.80
CA GLU A 58 -4.70 -33.14 2.49
C GLU A 58 -5.63 -32.76 1.33
N THR A 59 -6.31 -33.75 0.74
CA THR A 59 -7.35 -33.46 -0.24
C THR A 59 -8.54 -32.87 0.50
N CYS A 60 -8.96 -31.68 0.10
CA CYS A 60 -10.09 -30.99 0.71
C CYS A 60 -11.03 -30.46 -0.35
N GLU A 61 -12.21 -30.02 0.09
CA GLU A 61 -13.17 -29.34 -0.76
C GLU A 61 -13.17 -27.85 -0.39
N VAL A 62 -13.08 -27.00 -1.41
CA VAL A 62 -13.22 -25.55 -1.27
C VAL A 62 -14.37 -25.12 -2.16
N MET A 63 -15.42 -24.57 -1.55
CA MET A 63 -16.72 -24.42 -2.20
C MET A 63 -17.20 -25.80 -2.67
N ASN A 64 -17.37 -25.99 -3.99
CA ASN A 64 -17.77 -27.27 -4.60
C ASN A 64 -16.63 -27.88 -5.44
N TYR A 65 -15.38 -27.50 -5.16
CA TYR A 65 -14.21 -27.93 -5.92
C TYR A 65 -13.27 -28.75 -5.04
N VAL A 66 -12.84 -29.90 -5.57
CA VAL A 66 -11.82 -30.73 -4.92
C VAL A 66 -10.43 -30.13 -5.16
N VAL A 67 -9.73 -29.81 -4.08
CA VAL A 67 -8.32 -29.40 -4.08
C VAL A 67 -7.49 -30.60 -3.62
N PRO A 68 -6.72 -31.25 -4.52
CA PRO A 68 -5.94 -32.43 -4.17
C PRO A 68 -4.84 -32.14 -3.15
N LYS A 69 -4.52 -33.13 -2.30
CA LYS A 69 -3.32 -33.10 -1.45
C LYS A 69 -2.09 -32.72 -2.27
N GLY A 70 -1.32 -31.77 -1.76
CA GLY A 70 -0.08 -31.31 -2.36
C GLY A 70 -0.25 -30.26 -3.46
N ALA A 71 -1.49 -29.91 -3.84
CA ALA A 71 -1.75 -28.81 -4.77
C ALA A 71 -1.19 -27.49 -4.24
N GLN A 72 -0.61 -26.71 -5.14
CA GLN A 72 -0.19 -25.34 -4.85
C GLN A 72 -1.41 -24.41 -4.90
N VAL A 73 -1.54 -23.55 -3.90
CA VAL A 73 -2.62 -22.56 -3.80
C VAL A 73 -1.98 -21.17 -3.77
N LEU A 74 -2.38 -20.33 -4.71
CA LEU A 74 -1.96 -18.93 -4.79
C LEU A 74 -3.17 -18.03 -4.52
N VAL A 75 -2.97 -16.97 -3.76
CA VAL A 75 -4.02 -16.00 -3.47
C VAL A 75 -3.69 -14.71 -4.22
N ASN A 76 -4.49 -14.40 -5.24
CA ASN A 76 -4.28 -13.23 -6.09
C ASN A 76 -4.79 -11.96 -5.41
N VAL A 77 -4.02 -11.44 -4.46
CA VAL A 77 -4.36 -10.20 -3.74
C VAL A 77 -4.34 -8.99 -4.65
N TRP A 78 -3.56 -9.00 -5.73
CA TRP A 78 -3.56 -7.93 -6.73
C TRP A 78 -4.93 -7.80 -7.41
N ALA A 79 -5.55 -8.93 -7.76
CA ALA A 79 -6.89 -8.96 -8.35
C ALA A 79 -7.96 -8.56 -7.34
N ILE A 80 -7.95 -9.13 -6.13
CA ILE A 80 -8.88 -8.77 -5.04
C ILE A 80 -8.86 -7.27 -4.77
N SER A 81 -7.65 -6.68 -4.74
CA SER A 81 -7.48 -5.26 -4.45
C SER A 81 -7.97 -4.35 -5.58
N ARG A 82 -8.21 -4.89 -6.79
CA ARG A 82 -8.67 -4.16 -7.98
C ARG A 82 -10.07 -4.55 -8.44
N ASP A 83 -10.77 -5.38 -7.67
CA ASP A 83 -12.09 -5.86 -8.03
C ASP A 83 -13.13 -4.73 -7.93
N PRO A 84 -13.78 -4.30 -9.03
CA PRO A 84 -14.77 -3.23 -9.02
C PRO A 84 -16.05 -3.59 -8.26
N THR A 85 -16.30 -4.87 -7.98
CA THR A 85 -17.43 -5.31 -7.14
C THR A 85 -17.17 -5.10 -5.65
N VAL A 86 -15.90 -4.95 -5.27
CA VAL A 86 -15.45 -4.77 -3.87
C VAL A 86 -14.99 -3.33 -3.61
N TRP A 87 -14.36 -2.70 -4.61
CA TRP A 87 -13.75 -1.37 -4.50
C TRP A 87 -14.30 -0.43 -5.57
N GLU A 88 -14.92 0.66 -5.14
CA GLU A 88 -15.31 1.76 -6.03
C GLU A 88 -14.07 2.46 -6.61
N ASP A 89 -14.07 2.67 -7.93
CA ASP A 89 -12.94 3.17 -8.71
C ASP A 89 -11.63 2.48 -8.33
N PRO A 90 -11.52 1.15 -8.57
CA PRO A 90 -10.49 0.31 -7.97
C PRO A 90 -9.08 0.68 -8.43
N MET A 91 -8.94 1.29 -9.61
CA MET A 91 -7.65 1.67 -10.17
C MET A 91 -7.16 3.04 -9.70
N SER A 92 -8.01 3.82 -9.03
CA SER A 92 -7.68 5.18 -8.58
C SER A 92 -7.07 5.16 -7.18
N PHE A 93 -5.95 5.87 -7.01
CA PHE A 93 -5.35 6.14 -5.71
C PHE A 93 -6.20 7.16 -4.94
N LYS A 94 -7.00 6.66 -3.98
CA LYS A 94 -7.93 7.46 -3.16
C LYS A 94 -7.79 7.11 -1.68
N PRO A 95 -6.80 7.68 -0.96
CA PRO A 95 -6.65 7.46 0.48
C PRO A 95 -7.93 7.71 1.29
N GLU A 96 -8.77 8.64 0.83
CA GLU A 96 -10.04 9.00 1.45
C GLU A 96 -10.94 7.80 1.77
N ARG A 97 -10.86 6.71 1.00
CA ARG A 97 -11.66 5.49 1.25
C ARG A 97 -11.37 4.80 2.59
N PHE A 98 -10.22 5.10 3.19
CA PHE A 98 -9.82 4.53 4.48
C PHE A 98 -10.06 5.48 5.65
N ILE A 99 -10.45 6.73 5.41
CA ILE A 99 -10.78 7.69 6.47
C ILE A 99 -12.11 7.28 7.13
N GLY A 100 -12.09 7.08 8.45
CA GLY A 100 -13.25 6.58 9.21
C GLY A 100 -13.61 5.11 8.94
N SER A 101 -12.88 4.42 8.06
CA SER A 101 -13.10 3.03 7.72
C SER A 101 -12.49 2.08 8.75
N GLN A 102 -13.20 1.00 9.07
CA GLN A 102 -12.71 -0.06 9.96
C GLN A 102 -11.85 -1.11 9.24
N VAL A 103 -11.75 -1.02 7.91
CA VAL A 103 -11.00 -1.98 7.08
C VAL A 103 -9.52 -1.93 7.42
N ASP A 104 -8.92 -3.09 7.69
CA ASP A 104 -7.52 -3.21 8.07
C ASP A 104 -6.82 -4.42 7.41
N PHE A 105 -5.52 -4.31 7.19
CA PHE A 105 -4.71 -5.36 6.57
C PHE A 105 -4.13 -6.37 7.56
N ARG A 106 -4.63 -6.38 8.81
CA ARG A 106 -4.26 -7.37 9.84
C ARG A 106 -4.96 -8.72 9.66
N GLY A 107 -5.53 -8.94 8.46
CA GLY A 107 -6.08 -10.19 7.93
C GLY A 107 -7.38 -10.65 8.57
N GLN A 108 -8.17 -9.71 9.07
CA GLN A 108 -9.59 -9.90 9.34
C GLN A 108 -10.45 -9.45 8.14
N ASP A 109 -9.96 -8.49 7.35
CA ASP A 109 -10.64 -7.99 6.15
C ASP A 109 -10.08 -8.61 4.87
N PHE A 110 -10.78 -9.58 4.31
CA PHE A 110 -10.33 -10.31 3.12
C PHE A 110 -10.27 -9.48 1.84
N LYS A 111 -10.84 -8.27 1.83
CA LYS A 111 -10.69 -7.32 0.72
C LYS A 111 -9.35 -6.57 0.70
N LEU A 112 -8.59 -6.59 1.80
CA LEU A 112 -7.28 -5.92 1.93
C LEU A 112 -6.27 -6.87 2.58
N LEU A 113 -5.51 -7.61 1.77
CA LEU A 113 -4.62 -8.68 2.23
C LEU A 113 -3.12 -8.54 1.84
N PRO A 114 -2.51 -7.34 1.89
CA PRO A 114 -1.09 -7.18 1.52
C PRO A 114 -0.12 -7.99 2.42
N PHE A 115 -0.57 -8.43 3.60
CA PHE A 115 0.19 -9.25 4.55
C PHE A 115 -0.36 -10.67 4.74
N SER A 116 -1.24 -11.13 3.83
CA SER A 116 -1.98 -12.39 3.95
C SER A 116 -2.92 -12.44 5.18
N ALA A 117 -3.44 -13.62 5.50
CA ALA A 117 -4.31 -13.92 6.64
C ALA A 117 -4.02 -15.31 7.23
N GLY A 118 -4.56 -15.58 8.43
CA GLY A 118 -4.52 -16.89 9.06
C GLY A 118 -3.12 -17.35 9.52
N ARG A 119 -2.90 -18.68 9.53
CA ARG A 119 -1.73 -19.31 10.17
C ARG A 119 -0.36 -18.89 9.62
N ARG A 120 -0.31 -18.34 8.41
CA ARG A 120 0.91 -17.92 7.71
C ARG A 120 0.88 -16.43 7.35
N MET A 121 0.08 -15.64 8.08
CA MET A 121 0.15 -14.19 8.02
C MET A 121 1.59 -13.71 8.23
N CYS A 122 1.97 -12.64 7.53
CA CYS A 122 3.29 -12.04 7.66
C CYS A 122 3.58 -11.70 9.15
N PRO A 123 4.62 -12.30 9.77
CA PRO A 123 4.98 -11.99 11.15
C PRO A 123 5.54 -10.57 11.30
N GLY A 124 5.98 -9.94 10.20
CA GLY A 124 6.52 -8.58 10.16
C GLY A 124 5.48 -7.47 10.07
N VAL A 125 4.18 -7.76 10.07
CA VAL A 125 3.11 -6.74 9.91
C VAL A 125 3.18 -5.64 10.99
N SER A 126 3.54 -5.98 12.22
CA SER A 126 3.70 -5.02 13.31
C SER A 126 4.90 -4.08 13.12
N LEU A 127 5.96 -4.55 12.46
CA LEU A 127 7.11 -3.73 12.13
C LEU A 127 6.79 -2.82 10.94
N ALA A 128 6.20 -3.39 9.87
CA ALA A 128 5.84 -2.64 8.68
C ALA A 128 4.85 -1.51 8.95
N THR A 129 3.85 -1.74 9.81
CA THR A 129 2.87 -0.72 10.23
C THR A 129 3.49 0.47 10.97
N ARG A 130 4.69 0.31 11.52
CA ARG A 130 5.43 1.40 12.17
C ARG A 130 6.43 2.03 11.23
N GLN A 131 7.22 1.22 10.53
CA GLN A 131 8.32 1.70 9.69
C GLN A 131 7.84 2.45 8.45
N ILE A 132 6.81 1.97 7.75
CA ILE A 132 6.36 2.61 6.50
C ILE A 132 5.87 4.05 6.77
N PRO A 133 4.97 4.30 7.74
CA PRO A 133 4.57 5.66 8.10
C PRO A 133 5.75 6.52 8.56
N LEU A 134 6.67 5.99 9.37
CA LEU A 134 7.83 6.73 9.87
C LEU A 134 8.73 7.22 8.73
N VAL A 135 9.10 6.32 7.81
CA VAL A 135 9.94 6.67 6.66
C VAL A 135 9.24 7.66 5.75
N LEU A 136 7.95 7.43 5.47
CA LEU A 136 7.17 8.33 4.62
C LEU A 136 7.08 9.73 5.22
N THR A 137 6.78 9.84 6.52
CA THR A 137 6.77 11.12 7.22
C THR A 137 8.13 11.80 7.20
N ALA A 138 9.22 11.06 7.43
CA ALA A 138 10.56 11.61 7.38
C ALA A 138 10.87 12.21 6.00
N LEU A 139 10.51 11.51 4.91
CA LEU A 139 10.70 12.00 3.54
C LEU A 139 9.86 13.26 3.27
N VAL A 140 8.58 13.27 3.69
CA VAL A 140 7.65 14.38 3.40
C VAL A 140 7.94 15.61 4.26
N ARG A 141 8.32 15.45 5.53
CA ARG A 141 8.68 16.57 6.42
C ARG A 141 10.02 17.20 6.07
N SER A 142 11.01 16.38 5.67
CA SER A 142 12.38 16.86 5.52
C SER A 142 12.63 17.58 4.20
N PHE A 143 11.81 17.32 3.18
CA PHE A 143 12.05 17.83 1.83
C PHE A 143 10.78 18.19 1.08
N ASP A 144 10.90 19.22 0.25
CA ASP A 144 10.06 19.37 -0.93
C ASP A 144 10.63 18.52 -2.06
N TRP A 145 9.76 17.94 -2.88
CA TRP A 145 10.14 16.99 -3.92
C TRP A 145 9.66 17.48 -5.27
N CYS A 146 10.52 17.39 -6.28
CA CYS A 146 10.18 17.57 -7.69
C CYS A 146 10.75 16.43 -8.52
N LEU A 147 10.16 16.17 -9.69
CA LEU A 147 10.68 15.19 -10.65
C LEU A 147 12.00 15.68 -11.24
N SER A 148 12.95 14.76 -11.46
CA SER A 148 14.10 15.06 -12.31
C SER A 148 13.62 15.37 -13.72
N ASP A 149 14.27 16.29 -14.41
CA ASP A 149 14.03 16.62 -15.82
C ASP A 149 12.70 17.35 -16.15
N GLY A 150 11.97 17.84 -15.15
CA GLY A 150 10.78 18.66 -15.37
C GLY A 150 9.60 17.90 -15.99
N GLU A 151 9.59 16.57 -15.87
CA GLU A 151 8.49 15.71 -16.29
C GLU A 151 7.16 16.12 -15.63
N ASP A 152 6.04 15.90 -16.33
CA ASP A 152 4.70 16.13 -15.78
C ASP A 152 4.36 15.04 -14.76
N GLU A 153 4.11 15.46 -13.52
CA GLU A 153 3.71 14.58 -12.42
C GLU A 153 2.47 13.74 -12.74
N THR A 154 1.54 14.25 -13.55
CA THR A 154 0.31 13.55 -13.91
C THR A 154 0.53 12.43 -14.90
N GLU A 155 1.59 12.54 -15.71
CA GLU A 155 2.01 11.56 -16.73
C GLU A 155 3.05 10.56 -16.21
N LEU A 156 3.36 10.61 -14.91
CA LEU A 156 4.30 9.68 -14.28
C LEU A 156 3.92 8.22 -14.59
N ASP A 157 4.86 7.49 -15.18
CA ASP A 157 4.69 6.08 -15.52
C ASP A 157 4.47 5.23 -14.25
N MET A 158 3.28 4.67 -14.07
CA MET A 158 2.96 3.82 -12.92
C MET A 158 3.01 2.33 -13.25
N SER A 159 3.62 1.94 -14.38
CA SER A 159 3.80 0.54 -14.74
C SER A 159 4.65 -0.22 -13.72
N GLU A 160 4.35 -1.50 -13.58
CA GLU A 160 4.94 -2.39 -12.59
C GLU A 160 5.65 -3.55 -13.29
N LYS A 161 6.82 -3.91 -12.78
CA LYS A 161 7.53 -5.13 -13.16
C LYS A 161 7.31 -6.22 -12.12
N PHE A 162 7.03 -7.43 -12.57
CA PHE A 162 6.87 -8.59 -11.70
C PHE A 162 8.21 -9.31 -11.51
N GLY A 163 8.60 -9.50 -10.25
CA GLY A 163 9.78 -10.27 -9.86
C GLY A 163 9.58 -10.92 -8.49
N THR A 164 10.62 -10.95 -7.65
CA THR A 164 10.50 -11.38 -6.24
C THR A 164 9.48 -10.52 -5.49
N THR A 165 9.48 -9.22 -5.78
CA THR A 165 8.45 -8.26 -5.38
C THR A 165 7.91 -7.53 -6.60
N LEU A 166 6.69 -7.01 -6.49
CA LEU A 166 6.14 -6.07 -7.45
C LEU A 166 6.81 -4.72 -7.23
N GLU A 167 7.43 -4.20 -8.29
CA GLU A 167 8.19 -2.96 -8.26
C GLU A 167 7.72 -2.05 -9.38
N LYS A 168 7.93 -0.74 -9.24
CA LYS A 168 7.78 0.19 -10.37
C LYS A 168 8.79 -0.19 -11.46
N GLU A 169 8.32 -0.31 -12.71
CA GLU A 169 9.16 -0.71 -13.85
C GLU A 169 10.35 0.25 -14.00
N ARG A 170 10.05 1.56 -14.07
CA ARG A 170 11.03 2.63 -14.10
C ARG A 170 11.23 3.21 -12.70
N PRO A 171 12.46 3.27 -12.15
CA PRO A 171 12.73 3.91 -10.88
C PRO A 171 12.18 5.34 -10.81
N LEU A 172 11.63 5.73 -9.65
CA LEU A 172 11.22 7.11 -9.42
C LEU A 172 12.45 7.95 -9.07
N LEU A 173 12.73 8.97 -9.87
CA LEU A 173 13.83 9.90 -9.65
C LEU A 173 13.27 11.24 -9.17
N LEU A 174 13.66 11.65 -7.96
CA LEU A 174 13.22 12.90 -7.35
C LEU A 174 14.42 13.72 -6.90
N VAL A 175 14.31 15.04 -7.04
CA VAL A 175 15.27 15.98 -6.50
C VAL A 175 14.70 16.58 -5.22
N PRO A 176 15.39 16.47 -4.07
CA PRO A 176 14.97 17.11 -2.84
C PRO A 176 15.34 18.61 -2.85
N SER A 177 14.43 19.45 -2.37
CA SER A 177 14.69 20.85 -2.04
C SER A 177 14.36 21.14 -0.58
N GLN A 178 14.73 22.33 -0.11
CA GLN A 178 14.44 22.77 1.25
C GLN A 178 12.93 22.66 1.52
N SER A 179 12.58 22.04 2.65
CA SER A 179 11.19 21.83 3.03
C SER A 179 10.48 23.14 3.31
N SER A 180 9.25 23.27 2.82
CA SER A 180 8.30 24.33 3.17
C SER A 180 7.37 23.97 4.34
N LEU A 181 7.63 22.84 5.01
CA LEU A 181 6.96 22.43 6.25
C LEU A 181 7.53 23.11 7.50
#